data_AF-A0A9N9P0Z3-F1
#
_entry.id   AF-A0A9N9P0Z3-F1
#
_cell.length_a   1.000
_cell.length_b   1.000
_cell.length_c   1.000
_cell.angle_alpha   90.00
_cell.angle_beta   90.00
_cell.angle_gamma   90.00
#
_symmetry.space_group_name_H-M   'P 1'
#
loop_
_entity.id
_entity.type
_entity.pdbx_description
1 polymer ?
#
loop_
_entity_poly.entity_id
_entity_poly.type
_entity_poly.pdbx_seq_one_letter_code
_entity_poly.pdbx_strand_id
1 'polypeptide(L)'
;SECSSNEKDLAKKYITLWKMRWGTTKEIVINQEPPLSGPLQDVDTCEKMHSTKLVAQVRMMAKTDTITKKGYLYTPENTDDYWVKRWFVLRRPYLFIYESQKETEEQGVINLTSVRVDYKKDLEDMLQRQNVFAIYTNNNAYILQATSRQEMQDWISK
;
A
#
# COMPACT_ATOMS: atom_id res chain seq x y z
N SER A 1 26.52 32.21 -24.43
CA SER A 1 25.15 31.90 -24.88
C SER A 1 24.89 30.40 -25.02
N GLU A 2 25.56 29.53 -24.24
CA GLU A 2 25.57 28.06 -24.45
C GLU A 2 24.59 27.28 -23.56
N CYS A 3 23.92 27.92 -22.59
CA CYS A 3 23.03 27.22 -21.65
C CYS A 3 21.70 26.76 -22.28
N SER A 4 21.22 27.44 -23.34
CA SER A 4 19.93 27.13 -23.97
C SER A 4 19.95 25.90 -24.89
N SER A 5 21.12 25.51 -25.41
CA SER A 5 21.23 24.32 -26.28
C SER A 5 21.00 23.02 -25.50
N ASN A 6 21.60 22.89 -24.32
CA ASN A 6 21.52 21.66 -23.53
C ASN A 6 20.08 21.32 -23.11
N GLU A 7 19.27 22.31 -22.72
CA GLU A 7 17.88 22.08 -22.29
C GLU A 7 16.98 21.64 -23.45
N LYS A 8 17.18 22.24 -24.64
CA LYS A 8 16.48 21.85 -25.86
C LYS A 8 16.88 20.45 -26.33
N ASP A 9 18.14 20.09 -26.17
CA ASP A 9 18.65 18.77 -26.54
C ASP A 9 18.18 17.68 -25.56
N LEU A 10 18.10 18.00 -24.27
CA LEU A 10 17.47 17.15 -23.24
C LEU A 10 15.98 16.94 -23.54
N ALA A 11 15.22 18.00 -23.81
CA ALA A 11 13.80 17.89 -24.13
C ALA A 11 13.57 17.04 -25.39
N LYS A 12 14.38 17.23 -26.43
CA LYS A 12 14.35 16.38 -27.64
C LYS A 12 14.70 14.92 -27.35
N LYS A 13 15.68 14.66 -26.47
CA LYS A 13 16.05 13.31 -26.05
C LYS A 13 14.88 12.64 -25.33
N TYR A 14 14.25 13.33 -24.37
CA TYR A 14 13.07 12.78 -23.69
C TYR A 14 11.92 12.51 -24.65
N ILE A 15 11.55 13.45 -25.50
CA ILE A 15 10.47 13.24 -26.49
C ILE A 15 10.78 12.06 -27.41
N THR A 16 12.04 11.91 -27.82
CA THR A 16 12.48 10.75 -28.62
C THR A 16 12.26 9.45 -27.86
N LEU A 17 12.68 9.38 -26.60
CA LEU A 17 12.48 8.19 -25.77
C LEU A 17 10.97 7.92 -25.55
N TRP A 18 10.16 8.93 -25.26
CA TRP A 18 8.71 8.78 -25.05
C TRP A 18 7.94 8.35 -26.31
N LYS A 19 8.46 8.64 -27.51
CA LYS A 19 7.88 8.19 -28.78
C LYS A 19 8.38 6.83 -29.23
N MET A 20 9.49 6.35 -28.67
CA MET A 20 10.01 5.02 -28.96
C MET A 20 9.14 3.99 -28.23
N ARG A 21 8.48 3.13 -29.01
CA ARG A 21 7.76 1.96 -28.50
C ARG A 21 8.77 0.84 -28.24
N TRP A 22 9.20 0.68 -27.00
CA TRP A 22 9.88 -0.55 -26.60
C TRP A 22 8.85 -1.55 -26.10
N GLY A 23 8.84 -2.73 -26.70
CA GLY A 23 7.93 -3.80 -26.36
C GLY A 23 7.41 -4.55 -27.57
N THR A 24 6.80 -5.69 -27.33
CA THR A 24 6.08 -6.47 -28.33
C THR A 24 4.78 -5.77 -28.74
N THR A 25 4.43 -5.84 -30.03
CA THR A 25 3.12 -5.43 -30.56
C THR A 25 1.99 -6.41 -30.23
N LYS A 26 2.31 -7.49 -29.54
CA LYS A 26 1.34 -8.45 -29.02
C LYS A 26 0.73 -7.89 -27.74
N GLU A 27 -0.57 -8.12 -27.56
CA GLU A 27 -1.28 -7.76 -26.35
C GLU A 27 -0.52 -8.30 -25.12
N ILE A 28 -0.10 -7.38 -24.25
CA ILE A 28 0.58 -7.75 -23.01
C ILE A 28 -0.52 -8.26 -22.08
N VAL A 29 -0.76 -9.57 -22.12
CA VAL A 29 -1.65 -10.23 -21.16
C VAL A 29 -0.90 -10.26 -19.83
N ILE A 30 -1.28 -9.37 -18.92
CA ILE A 30 -0.79 -9.36 -17.54
C ILE A 30 -1.47 -10.52 -16.81
N ASN A 31 -0.91 -11.71 -16.94
CA ASN A 31 -1.34 -12.87 -16.17
C ASN A 31 -0.90 -12.68 -14.71
N GLN A 32 -1.87 -12.44 -13.84
CA GLN A 32 -1.69 -12.42 -12.39
C GLN A 32 -1.86 -13.81 -11.75
N GLU A 33 -1.93 -14.86 -12.57
CA GLU A 33 -2.04 -16.22 -12.07
C GLU A 33 -0.70 -16.69 -11.48
N PRO A 34 -0.70 -17.29 -10.28
CA PRO A 34 0.51 -17.85 -9.69
C PRO A 34 1.08 -18.94 -10.61
N PRO A 35 2.41 -19.01 -10.82
CA PRO A 35 3.00 -19.99 -11.71
C PRO A 35 2.67 -21.39 -11.19
N LEU A 36 1.86 -22.13 -11.95
CA LEU A 36 1.53 -23.52 -11.66
C LEU A 36 2.82 -24.33 -11.66
N SER A 37 3.23 -24.80 -10.49
CA SER A 37 4.39 -25.66 -10.33
C SER A 37 3.96 -27.11 -10.58
N GLY A 38 4.28 -27.66 -11.76
CA GLY A 38 4.15 -29.09 -12.04
C GLY A 38 4.24 -29.44 -13.53
N PRO A 39 4.97 -30.51 -13.93
CA PRO A 39 5.24 -30.81 -15.33
C PRO A 39 4.07 -31.56 -16.01
N LEU A 40 3.64 -31.00 -17.14
CA LEU A 40 3.08 -31.62 -18.36
C LEU A 40 2.29 -32.93 -18.21
N GLN A 41 0.97 -32.84 -18.40
CA GLN A 41 0.19 -33.86 -19.11
C GLN A 41 -0.79 -33.15 -20.06
N ASP A 42 -0.57 -33.30 -21.36
CA ASP A 42 -1.58 -33.12 -22.42
C ASP A 42 -2.77 -34.04 -22.11
N VAL A 43 -4.02 -33.54 -22.06
CA VAL A 43 -5.12 -33.81 -23.02
C VAL A 43 -6.32 -32.90 -22.71
N ASP A 44 -6.98 -32.40 -23.75
CA ASP A 44 -8.30 -31.75 -23.79
C ASP A 44 -9.17 -31.83 -22.52
N THR A 45 -9.35 -30.70 -21.83
CA THR A 45 -10.60 -30.44 -21.10
C THR A 45 -10.86 -28.94 -21.11
N CYS A 46 -11.98 -28.55 -21.74
CA CYS A 46 -12.61 -27.25 -21.56
C CYS A 46 -13.11 -27.17 -20.11
N GLU A 47 -12.20 -26.89 -19.17
CA GLU A 47 -12.58 -26.61 -17.79
C GLU A 47 -13.00 -25.15 -17.71
N LYS A 48 -14.32 -24.97 -17.63
CA LYS A 48 -15.02 -23.79 -17.15
C LYS A 48 -14.11 -22.98 -16.24
N MET A 49 -13.77 -21.74 -16.63
CA MET A 49 -13.35 -20.72 -15.67
C MET A 49 -14.41 -20.69 -14.57
N HIS A 50 -14.16 -21.41 -13.49
CA HIS A 50 -14.99 -21.35 -12.30
C HIS A 50 -14.81 -19.91 -11.83
N SER A 51 -15.79 -19.06 -12.15
CA SER A 51 -15.93 -17.72 -11.60
C SER A 51 -15.64 -17.86 -10.11
N THR A 52 -14.47 -17.36 -9.68
CA THR A 52 -14.05 -17.42 -8.29
C THR A 52 -15.06 -16.60 -7.52
N LYS A 53 -16.04 -17.30 -6.95
CA LYS A 53 -17.07 -16.68 -6.13
C LYS A 53 -16.35 -16.12 -4.91
N LEU A 54 -16.26 -14.80 -4.84
CA LEU A 54 -15.81 -14.12 -3.64
C LEU A 54 -16.84 -14.42 -2.54
N VAL A 55 -16.47 -15.29 -1.61
CA VAL A 55 -17.31 -15.61 -0.46
C VAL A 55 -16.90 -14.66 0.66
N ALA A 56 -17.82 -13.80 1.08
CA ALA A 56 -17.62 -12.99 2.27
C ALA A 56 -17.50 -13.90 3.50
N GLN A 57 -16.38 -13.81 4.22
CA GLN A 57 -16.23 -14.49 5.51
C GLN A 57 -16.65 -13.55 6.63
N VAL A 58 -17.73 -13.89 7.34
CA VAL A 58 -18.16 -13.18 8.55
C VAL A 58 -17.62 -13.92 9.77
N ARG A 59 -16.91 -13.20 10.66
CA ARG A 59 -16.47 -13.73 11.95
C ARG A 59 -16.94 -12.79 13.05
N MET A 60 -17.52 -13.33 14.12
CA MET A 60 -17.79 -12.54 15.32
C MET A 60 -16.49 -12.31 16.08
N MET A 61 -16.09 -11.06 16.20
CA MET A 61 -14.95 -10.63 17.01
C MET A 61 -15.50 -10.10 18.32
N ALA A 62 -15.23 -10.80 19.43
CA ALA A 62 -15.45 -10.20 20.74
C ALA A 62 -14.54 -8.98 20.86
N LYS A 63 -15.06 -7.84 21.33
CA LYS A 63 -14.22 -6.69 21.69
C LYS A 63 -13.35 -7.12 22.88
N THR A 64 -12.21 -7.74 22.61
CA THR A 64 -11.16 -7.88 23.62
C THR A 64 -10.72 -6.47 23.96
N ASP A 65 -11.00 -6.05 25.18
CA ASP A 65 -10.90 -4.65 25.62
C ASP A 65 -9.45 -4.16 25.79
N THR A 66 -8.47 -5.04 25.53
CA THR A 66 -7.05 -4.75 25.65
C THR A 66 -6.55 -3.93 24.47
N ILE A 67 -6.68 -2.62 24.57
CA ILE A 67 -6.06 -1.66 23.65
C ILE A 67 -4.55 -1.62 23.94
N THR A 68 -3.74 -1.91 22.93
CA THR A 68 -2.26 -1.84 23.04
C THR A 68 -1.76 -0.40 22.91
N LYS A 69 -2.32 0.35 21.95
CA LYS A 69 -2.00 1.76 21.71
C LYS A 69 -3.13 2.45 20.97
N LYS A 70 -3.31 3.74 21.21
CA LYS A 70 -4.20 4.60 20.45
C LYS A 70 -3.55 5.96 20.24
N GLY A 71 -3.87 6.62 19.14
CA GLY A 71 -3.27 7.91 18.82
C GLY A 71 -3.65 8.40 17.43
N TYR A 72 -3.37 9.67 17.19
CA TYR A 72 -3.56 10.24 15.87
C TYR A 72 -2.35 9.99 14.99
N LEU A 73 -2.60 9.55 13.75
CA LEU A 73 -1.60 9.47 12.69
C LEU A 73 -2.17 10.14 11.45
N TYR A 74 -1.28 10.59 10.57
CA TYR A 74 -1.67 11.06 9.25
C TYR A 74 -1.48 9.92 8.24
N THR A 75 -2.41 9.80 7.29
CA THR A 75 -2.37 8.84 6.18
C THR A 75 -2.74 9.57 4.89
N PRO A 76 -2.18 9.22 3.73
CA PRO A 76 -2.65 9.75 2.46
C PRO A 76 -4.12 9.37 2.25
N GLU A 77 -4.91 10.32 1.74
CA GLU A 77 -6.26 10.07 1.23
C GLU A 77 -6.18 9.62 -0.23
N ASN A 78 -7.27 9.08 -0.81
CA ASN A 78 -7.30 8.48 -2.16
C ASN A 78 -6.79 9.39 -3.30
N THR A 79 -6.54 10.66 -3.02
CA THR A 79 -5.83 11.59 -3.89
C THR A 79 -4.45 11.81 -3.26
N ASP A 80 -3.39 11.35 -3.93
CA ASP A 80 -2.02 11.22 -3.39
C ASP A 80 -1.44 12.50 -2.75
N ASP A 81 -2.04 13.67 -3.01
CA ASP A 81 -1.54 14.97 -2.58
C ASP A 81 -2.04 15.42 -1.19
N TYR A 82 -3.06 14.77 -0.62
CA TYR A 82 -3.64 15.19 0.66
C TYR A 82 -3.52 14.12 1.75
N TRP A 83 -3.02 14.54 2.93
CA TRP A 83 -2.86 13.67 4.10
C TRP A 83 -3.88 14.04 5.17
N VAL A 84 -4.66 13.04 5.59
CA VAL A 84 -5.72 13.20 6.59
C VAL A 84 -5.28 12.68 7.95
N LYS A 85 -5.63 13.41 8.99
CA LYS A 85 -5.46 12.98 10.38
C LYS A 85 -6.57 12.00 10.74
N ARG A 86 -6.23 10.78 11.12
CA ARG A 86 -7.18 9.74 11.56
C ARG A 86 -6.80 9.21 12.94
N TRP A 87 -7.79 8.69 13.67
CA TRP A 87 -7.58 8.09 14.99
C TRP A 87 -7.33 6.59 14.84
N PHE A 88 -6.12 6.14 15.17
CA PHE A 88 -5.73 4.75 15.07
C PHE A 88 -5.81 4.07 16.43
N VAL A 89 -6.37 2.86 16.45
CA VAL A 89 -6.51 2.05 17.67
C VAL A 89 -5.98 0.65 17.41
N LEU A 90 -4.87 0.32 18.06
CA LEU A 90 -4.24 -0.99 17.99
C LEU A 90 -4.87 -1.93 19.03
N ARG A 91 -5.63 -2.90 18.54
CA ARG A 91 -6.21 -4.01 19.32
C ARG A 91 -5.75 -5.31 18.67
N ARG A 92 -4.60 -5.83 19.09
CA ARG A 92 -3.95 -6.97 18.43
C ARG A 92 -4.94 -8.13 18.20
N PRO A 93 -4.99 -8.72 17.00
CA PRO A 93 -4.07 -8.51 15.87
C PRO A 93 -4.55 -7.43 14.88
N TYR A 94 -5.47 -6.55 15.24
CA TYR A 94 -6.05 -5.57 14.32
C TYR A 94 -5.66 -4.13 14.66
N LEU A 95 -5.53 -3.31 13.62
CA LEU A 95 -5.39 -1.86 13.73
C LEU A 95 -6.62 -1.22 13.11
N PHE A 96 -7.42 -0.58 13.95
CA PHE A 96 -8.63 0.11 13.56
C PHE A 96 -8.34 1.56 13.22
N ILE A 97 -9.01 2.08 12.21
CA ILE A 97 -8.92 3.46 11.75
C ILE A 97 -10.28 4.10 11.94
N TYR A 98 -10.33 5.18 12.72
CA TYR A 98 -11.54 5.97 12.94
C TYR A 98 -11.34 7.39 12.42
N GLU A 99 -12.46 8.06 12.13
CA GLU A 99 -12.44 9.47 11.78
C GLU A 99 -11.96 10.33 12.97
N SER A 100 -12.42 10.02 14.18
CA SER A 100 -12.10 10.78 15.39
C SER A 100 -11.92 9.90 16.62
N GLN A 101 -11.38 10.49 17.70
CA GLN A 101 -11.18 9.84 19.00
C GLN A 101 -12.47 9.32 19.66
N LYS A 102 -13.65 9.68 19.15
CA LYS A 102 -14.93 9.16 19.64
C LYS A 102 -15.15 7.69 19.26
N GLU A 103 -14.37 7.16 18.30
CA GLU A 103 -14.46 5.78 17.82
C GLU A 103 -15.87 5.40 17.31
N THR A 104 -16.63 6.40 16.82
CA THR A 104 -18.01 6.22 16.32
C THR A 104 -18.06 5.84 14.85
N GLU A 105 -17.14 6.39 14.04
CA GLU A 105 -17.09 6.18 12.60
C GLU A 105 -15.82 5.42 12.23
N GLU A 106 -15.97 4.12 11.98
CA GLU A 106 -14.89 3.26 11.51
C GLU A 106 -14.68 3.45 10.01
N GLN A 107 -13.43 3.70 9.64
CA GLN A 107 -12.99 4.01 8.28
C GLN A 107 -12.27 2.82 7.65
N GLY A 108 -11.75 1.91 8.48
CA GLY A 108 -11.14 0.67 8.02
C GLY A 108 -10.49 -0.11 9.13
N VAL A 109 -10.12 -1.35 8.80
CA VAL A 109 -9.43 -2.27 9.69
C VAL A 109 -8.27 -2.92 8.95
N ILE A 110 -7.11 -2.93 9.57
CA ILE A 110 -5.90 -3.57 9.05
C ILE A 110 -5.63 -4.83 9.89
N ASN A 111 -5.49 -5.97 9.23
CA ASN A 111 -5.05 -7.20 9.88
C ASN A 111 -3.51 -7.20 9.99
N LEU A 112 -3.00 -7.27 11.22
CA LEU A 112 -1.57 -7.25 11.55
C LEU A 112 -0.97 -8.64 11.80
N THR A 113 -1.68 -9.72 11.49
CA THR A 113 -1.19 -11.10 11.73
C THR A 113 0.08 -11.41 10.93
N SER A 114 0.19 -10.87 9.72
CA SER A 114 1.34 -11.07 8.84
C SER A 114 1.63 -9.75 8.14
N VAL A 115 2.33 -8.87 8.85
CA VAL A 115 2.71 -7.56 8.34
C VAL A 115 4.19 -7.32 8.52
N ARG A 116 4.73 -6.51 7.62
CA ARG A 116 6.09 -5.97 7.70
C ARG A 116 5.97 -4.48 7.91
N VAL A 117 6.61 -3.96 8.95
CA VAL A 117 6.73 -2.52 9.18
C VAL A 117 8.11 -2.08 8.70
N ASP A 118 8.16 -0.99 7.92
CA ASP A 118 9.40 -0.41 7.40
C ASP A 118 9.48 1.07 7.74
N TYR A 119 10.70 1.51 8.07
CA TYR A 119 11.05 2.91 8.24
C TYR A 119 12.35 3.15 7.46
N LYS A 120 12.28 4.03 6.46
CA LYS A 120 13.44 4.36 5.61
C LYS A 120 13.50 5.86 5.38
N LYS A 121 14.72 6.39 5.44
CA LYS A 121 14.97 7.81 5.14
C LYS A 121 14.60 8.16 3.70
N ASP A 122 14.86 7.25 2.75
CA ASP A 122 14.50 7.44 1.34
C ASP A 122 12.99 7.64 1.15
N LEU A 123 12.15 6.98 1.97
CA LEU A 123 10.69 7.13 1.94
C LEU A 123 10.28 8.54 2.41
N GLU A 124 10.90 9.02 3.49
CA GLU A 124 10.68 10.38 4.00
C GLU A 124 11.08 11.45 2.98
N ASP A 125 12.24 11.27 2.36
CA ASP A 125 12.78 12.21 1.38
C ASP A 125 11.90 12.24 0.10
N MET A 126 11.42 11.08 -0.36
CA MET A 126 10.48 10.96 -1.49
C MET A 126 9.14 11.64 -1.20
N LEU A 127 8.60 11.48 0.01
CA LEU A 127 7.31 12.06 0.42
C LEU A 127 7.43 13.49 0.94
N GLN A 128 8.66 14.01 1.05
CA GLN A 128 8.99 15.29 1.68
C GLN A 128 8.37 15.45 3.08
N ARG A 129 8.30 14.35 3.85
CA ARG A 129 7.66 14.27 5.17
C ARG A 129 8.50 13.47 6.14
N GLN A 130 8.61 13.97 7.37
CA GLN A 130 9.33 13.31 8.46
C GLN A 130 8.40 12.47 9.34
N ASN A 131 8.99 11.54 10.09
CA ASN A 131 8.36 10.60 10.99
C ASN A 131 7.36 9.67 10.27
N VAL A 132 7.72 9.23 9.06
CA VAL A 132 6.87 8.39 8.19
C VAL A 132 7.32 6.94 8.23
N PHE A 133 6.38 6.03 8.39
CA PHE A 133 6.60 4.59 8.35
C PHE A 133 5.53 3.90 7.52
N ALA A 134 5.84 2.73 6.99
CA ALA A 134 4.93 1.96 6.14
C ALA A 134 4.60 0.60 6.77
N ILE A 135 3.33 0.23 6.73
CA ILE A 135 2.84 -1.10 7.09
C ILE A 135 2.48 -1.84 5.81
N TYR A 136 3.22 -2.89 5.50
CA TYR A 136 2.98 -3.78 4.37
C TYR A 136 2.20 -5.00 4.87
N THR A 137 0.97 -5.14 4.37
CA THR A 137 0.18 -6.36 4.48
C THR A 137 0.34 -7.18 3.20
N ASN A 138 -0.25 -8.38 3.14
CA ASN A 138 -0.21 -9.22 1.94
C ASN A 138 -0.82 -8.54 0.71
N ASN A 139 -1.84 -7.69 0.90
CA ASN A 139 -2.65 -7.17 -0.19
C ASN A 139 -2.52 -5.64 -0.35
N ASN A 140 -2.14 -4.94 0.72
CA ASN A 140 -2.13 -3.47 0.80
C ASN A 140 -0.87 -2.95 1.49
N ALA A 141 -0.48 -1.73 1.16
CA ALA A 141 0.52 -0.96 1.89
C ALA A 141 -0.13 0.30 2.49
N TYR A 142 0.16 0.60 3.74
CA TYR A 142 -0.34 1.78 4.45
C TYR A 142 0.82 2.66 4.84
N ILE A 143 0.83 3.91 4.39
CA ILE A 143 1.86 4.88 4.73
C ILE A 143 1.32 5.79 5.83
N LEU A 144 2.01 5.86 6.95
CA LEU A 144 1.55 6.55 8.15
C LEU A 144 2.62 7.54 8.62
N GLN A 145 2.18 8.72 9.05
CA GLN A 145 3.05 9.74 9.62
C GLN A 145 2.65 10.00 11.07
N ALA A 146 3.64 9.95 11.96
CA ALA A 146 3.50 10.31 13.37
C ALA A 146 3.80 11.79 13.61
N THR A 147 3.34 12.33 14.75
CA THR A 147 3.59 13.73 15.11
C THR A 147 5.04 13.99 15.55
N SER A 148 5.74 12.94 16.01
CA SER A 148 7.12 13.00 16.44
C SER A 148 7.86 11.69 16.17
N ARG A 149 9.19 11.76 16.15
CA ARG A 149 10.04 10.56 16.03
C ARG A 149 9.80 9.57 17.18
N GLN A 150 9.56 10.06 18.39
CA GLN A 150 9.29 9.21 19.55
C GLN A 150 7.96 8.46 19.38
N GLU A 151 6.90 9.15 18.93
CA GLU A 151 5.63 8.48 18.62
C GLU A 151 5.79 7.42 17.53
N MET A 152 6.51 7.75 16.45
CA MET A 152 6.77 6.80 15.36
C MET A 152 7.43 5.52 15.89
N GLN A 153 8.50 5.69 16.68
CA GLN A 153 9.21 4.54 17.27
C GLN A 153 8.31 3.74 18.22
N ASP A 154 7.49 4.42 19.03
CA ASP A 154 6.54 3.71 19.90
C ASP A 154 5.52 2.91 19.07
N TRP A 155 4.96 3.49 18.00
CA TRP A 155 4.06 2.78 17.07
C TRP A 155 4.72 1.57 16.39
N ILE A 156 5.97 1.69 15.95
CA ILE A 156 6.70 0.59 15.28
C ILE A 156 7.05 -0.52 16.29
N SER A 157 7.27 -0.18 17.56
CA SER A 157 7.68 -1.13 18.60
C SER A 157 6.53 -1.94 19.24
N LYS A 158 5.27 -1.54 19.02
CA LYS A 158 4.10 -2.20 19.64
C LYS A 158 3.71 -3.49 18.98
#